data_AF-A0A522LSW4-F1
#
_entry.id   AF-A0A522LSW4-F1
#
_cell.length_a   1.000
_cell.length_b   1.000
_cell.length_c   1.000
_cell.angle_alpha   90.00
_cell.angle_beta   90.00
_cell.angle_gamma   90.00
#
_symmetry.space_group_name_H-M   'P 1'
#
loop_
_entity.id
_entity.type
_entity.pdbx_description
1 polymer ?
#
loop_
_entity_poly.entity_id
_entity_poly.type
_entity_poly.pdbx_seq_one_letter_code
_entity_poly.pdbx_strand_id
1 'polypeptide(L)'
;MKKPSYEIRKQTAEWAHSLRDLTDEEAESGLDGLLGMLYEQLQSELREGPPEQQERDIEEMVSSCHAWASLVSHAVAEVYAPNSPFPRKVAGWGNKAIVRLSQITATLRKPLGVAQQSLGAGSYSISVGFPWGISIGFSWP
;
A
#
# COMPACT_ATOMS: atom_id res chain seq x y z
N MET A 1 -15.28 -0.74 0.80
CA MET A 1 -14.04 -0.63 0.02
C MET A 1 -13.89 -1.91 -0.76
N LYS A 2 -13.75 -1.84 -2.08
CA LYS A 2 -13.56 -3.03 -2.91
C LYS A 2 -12.09 -3.43 -2.97
N LYS A 3 -11.82 -4.68 -3.34
CA LYS A 3 -10.48 -5.14 -3.73
C LYS A 3 -10.00 -4.38 -4.97
N PRO A 4 -8.68 -4.16 -5.12
CA PRO A 4 -8.15 -3.61 -6.35
C PRO A 4 -8.55 -4.49 -7.54
N SER A 5 -9.02 -3.87 -8.61
CA SER A 5 -9.47 -4.57 -9.81
C SER A 5 -8.34 -5.35 -10.48
N TYR A 6 -8.67 -6.26 -11.40
CA TYR A 6 -7.63 -6.92 -12.20
C TYR A 6 -6.78 -5.91 -12.98
N GLU A 7 -7.41 -4.90 -13.59
CA GLU A 7 -6.70 -3.88 -14.36
C GLU A 7 -5.75 -3.06 -13.51
N ILE A 8 -6.16 -2.64 -12.30
CA ILE A 8 -5.28 -1.91 -11.38
C ILE A 8 -4.07 -2.78 -11.00
N ARG A 9 -4.30 -4.06 -10.70
CA ARG A 9 -3.23 -5.00 -10.35
C ARG A 9 -2.25 -5.20 -11.50
N LYS A 10 -2.77 -5.39 -12.71
CA LYS A 10 -1.97 -5.55 -13.93
C LYS A 10 -1.16 -4.30 -14.23
N GLN A 11 -1.80 -3.14 -14.25
CA GLN A 11 -1.14 -1.85 -14.48
C GLN A 11 -0.04 -1.58 -13.44
N THR A 12 -0.30 -1.91 -12.18
CA THR A 12 0.71 -1.76 -11.11
C THR A 12 1.89 -2.68 -11.37
N ALA A 13 1.65 -3.94 -11.71
CA ALA A 13 2.73 -4.90 -11.96
C ALA A 13 3.57 -4.48 -13.18
N GLU A 14 2.93 -4.06 -14.28
CA GLU A 14 3.61 -3.59 -15.48
C GLU A 14 4.46 -2.35 -15.22
N TRP A 15 3.90 -1.36 -14.52
CA TRP A 15 4.64 -0.14 -14.17
C TRP A 15 5.76 -0.43 -13.17
N ALA A 16 5.50 -1.19 -12.10
CA ALA A 16 6.53 -1.57 -11.13
C ALA A 16 7.69 -2.31 -11.81
N HIS A 17 7.39 -3.21 -12.75
CA HIS A 17 8.40 -3.92 -13.51
C HIS A 17 9.22 -2.99 -14.42
N SER A 18 8.57 -2.02 -15.09
CA SER A 18 9.28 -1.08 -15.96
C SER A 18 10.23 -0.15 -15.21
N LEU A 19 10.06 0.02 -13.90
CA LEU A 19 10.98 0.84 -13.11
C LEU A 19 12.40 0.26 -13.14
N ARG A 20 12.55 -1.06 -13.20
CA ARG A 20 13.83 -1.80 -13.11
C ARG A 20 14.87 -1.39 -14.15
N ASP A 21 14.43 -0.88 -15.29
CA ASP A 21 15.29 -0.49 -16.41
C ASP A 21 15.73 0.99 -16.33
N LEU A 22 15.34 1.71 -15.28
CA LEU A 22 15.62 3.13 -15.10
C LEU A 22 16.88 3.38 -14.26
N THR A 23 17.31 4.63 -14.18
CA THR A 23 18.29 5.06 -13.18
C THR A 23 17.68 5.12 -11.78
N ASP A 24 18.51 5.12 -10.73
CA ASP A 24 18.05 5.21 -9.33
C ASP A 24 17.07 6.38 -9.11
N GLU A 25 17.39 7.58 -9.63
CA GLU A 25 16.58 8.79 -9.47
C GLU A 25 15.23 8.71 -10.21
N GLU A 26 15.25 8.13 -11.41
CA GLU A 26 14.04 7.92 -12.22
C GLU A 26 13.15 6.84 -11.62
N ALA A 27 13.73 5.77 -11.09
CA ALA A 27 13.01 4.71 -10.39
C ALA A 27 12.34 5.24 -9.11
N GLU A 28 13.01 6.10 -8.34
CA GLU A 28 12.40 6.75 -7.18
C GLU A 28 11.23 7.67 -7.58
N SER A 29 11.41 8.49 -8.62
CA SER A 29 10.34 9.35 -9.12
C SER A 29 9.17 8.55 -9.70
N GLY A 30 9.45 7.46 -10.40
CA GLY A 30 8.47 6.54 -10.95
C GLY A 30 7.69 5.82 -9.86
N LEU A 31 8.35 5.40 -8.77
CA LEU A 31 7.70 4.82 -7.61
C LEU A 31 6.79 5.83 -6.89
N ASP A 32 7.21 7.09 -6.71
CA ASP A 32 6.33 8.12 -6.15
C ASP A 32 5.08 8.32 -7.01
N GLY A 33 5.23 8.32 -8.34
CA GLY A 33 4.11 8.37 -9.28
C GLY A 33 3.17 7.17 -9.14
N LEU A 34 3.72 5.96 -9.08
CA LEU A 34 2.97 4.72 -8.92
C LEU A 34 2.21 4.67 -7.58
N LEU A 35 2.88 5.04 -6.48
CA LEU A 35 2.25 5.13 -5.16
C LEU A 35 1.19 6.23 -5.11
N GLY A 36 1.41 7.34 -5.81
CA GLY A 36 0.41 8.41 -5.99
C GLY A 36 -0.86 7.92 -6.67
N MET A 37 -0.73 7.20 -7.80
CA MET A 37 -1.86 6.58 -8.50
C MET A 37 -2.61 5.59 -7.61
N LEU A 38 -1.89 4.72 -6.90
CA LEU A 38 -2.50 3.75 -5.99
C LEU A 38 -3.26 4.45 -4.84
N TYR A 39 -2.69 5.53 -4.30
CA TYR A 39 -3.33 6.34 -3.27
C TYR A 39 -4.63 6.99 -3.78
N GLU A 40 -4.61 7.58 -4.97
CA GLU A 40 -5.79 8.21 -5.58
C GLU A 40 -6.90 7.18 -5.84
N GLN A 41 -6.55 6.01 -6.37
CA GLN A 41 -7.51 4.94 -6.62
C GLN A 41 -8.10 4.42 -5.31
N LEU A 42 -7.28 4.19 -4.29
CA LEU A 42 -7.73 3.78 -2.96
C LEU A 42 -8.69 4.81 -2.35
N GLN A 43 -8.39 6.10 -2.51
CA GLN A 43 -9.26 7.20 -2.07
C GLN A 43 -10.59 7.21 -2.82
N SER A 44 -10.58 6.96 -4.14
CA SER A 44 -11.81 6.85 -4.94
C SER A 44 -12.70 5.71 -4.44
N GLU A 45 -12.14 4.52 -4.19
CA GLU A 45 -12.87 3.35 -3.68
C GLU A 45 -13.47 3.55 -2.28
N LEU A 46 -12.90 4.45 -1.48
CA LEU A 46 -13.43 4.82 -0.17
C LEU A 46 -14.51 5.90 -0.25
N ARG A 47 -14.44 6.79 -1.25
CA ARG A 47 -15.48 7.80 -1.51
C ARG A 47 -16.72 7.20 -2.16
N GLU A 48 -16.52 6.32 -3.14
CA GLU A 48 -17.57 5.57 -3.84
C GLU A 48 -18.09 4.39 -2.99
N GLY A 49 -18.07 4.51 -1.66
CA GLY A 49 -18.42 3.43 -0.73
C GLY A 49 -19.70 2.68 -1.15
N PRO A 50 -19.81 1.37 -0.83
CA PRO A 50 -20.91 0.56 -1.32
C PRO A 50 -22.27 1.19 -0.96
N PRO A 51 -23.28 1.11 -1.84
CA PRO A 51 -24.63 1.57 -1.54
C PRO A 51 -25.12 0.92 -0.24
N GLU A 52 -25.83 1.69 0.57
CA GLU A 52 -26.09 1.54 2.02
C GLU A 52 -26.75 0.24 2.54
N GLN A 53 -26.73 -0.90 1.84
CA GLN A 53 -27.56 -2.07 2.20
C GLN A 53 -26.90 -3.45 2.15
N GLN A 54 -25.61 -3.57 1.88
CA GLN A 54 -24.90 -4.84 2.09
C GLN A 54 -24.31 -4.86 3.50
N GLU A 55 -24.78 -5.80 4.33
CA GLU A 55 -24.06 -6.28 5.51
C GLU A 55 -22.58 -6.35 5.13
N ARG A 56 -21.77 -5.45 5.71
CA ARG A 56 -20.35 -5.43 5.39
C ARG A 56 -19.78 -6.73 5.94
N ASP A 57 -19.48 -7.67 5.05
CA ASP A 57 -18.67 -8.80 5.40
C ASP A 57 -17.31 -8.24 5.86
N ILE A 58 -17.09 -8.33 7.17
CA ILE A 58 -15.89 -7.82 7.81
C ILE A 58 -14.66 -8.55 7.28
N GLU A 59 -14.80 -9.83 6.95
CA GLU A 59 -13.74 -10.61 6.32
C GLU A 59 -13.41 -10.07 4.92
N GLU A 60 -14.43 -9.69 4.14
CA GLU A 60 -14.23 -9.06 2.83
C GLU A 60 -13.53 -7.70 2.94
N MET A 61 -13.87 -6.91 3.94
CA MET A 61 -13.22 -5.62 4.20
C MET A 61 -11.75 -5.78 4.59
N VAL A 62 -11.43 -6.72 5.49
CA VAL A 62 -10.05 -7.07 5.87
C VAL A 62 -9.28 -7.61 4.67
N SER A 63 -9.89 -8.51 3.90
CA SER A 63 -9.33 -9.07 2.67
C SER A 63 -9.03 -7.98 1.63
N SER A 64 -9.89 -6.97 1.52
CA SER A 64 -9.68 -5.80 0.66
C SER A 64 -8.51 -4.94 1.13
N CYS A 65 -8.41 -4.67 2.43
CA CYS A 65 -7.27 -3.94 3.00
C CYS A 65 -5.96 -4.67 2.75
N HIS A 66 -5.96 -5.99 2.96
CA HIS A 66 -4.80 -6.85 2.69
C HIS A 66 -4.39 -6.83 1.22
N ALA A 67 -5.35 -6.89 0.29
CA ALA A 67 -5.07 -6.84 -1.14
C ALA A 67 -4.42 -5.51 -1.57
N TRP A 68 -4.92 -4.38 -1.05
CA TRP A 68 -4.31 -3.07 -1.29
C TRP A 68 -2.91 -2.95 -0.68
N ALA A 69 -2.71 -3.42 0.55
CA ALA A 69 -1.40 -3.43 1.20
C ALA A 69 -0.39 -4.30 0.44
N SER A 70 -0.83 -5.46 -0.04
CA SER A 70 0.01 -6.38 -0.84
C SER A 70 0.45 -5.73 -2.16
N LEU A 71 -0.47 -5.01 -2.82
CA LEU A 71 -0.18 -4.32 -4.08
C LEU A 71 0.86 -3.20 -3.90
N VAL A 72 0.71 -2.41 -2.85
CA VAL A 72 1.67 -1.36 -2.47
C VAL A 72 3.02 -1.95 -2.10
N SER A 73 3.03 -3.06 -1.34
CA SER A 73 4.25 -3.77 -1.00
C SER A 73 4.98 -4.31 -2.23
N HIS A 74 4.25 -4.79 -3.23
CA HIS A 74 4.84 -5.27 -4.49
C HIS A 74 5.53 -4.13 -5.25
N ALA A 75 4.84 -2.98 -5.40
CA ALA A 75 5.42 -1.80 -6.06
C ALA A 75 6.71 -1.31 -5.39
N VAL A 76 6.69 -1.22 -4.06
CA VAL A 76 7.86 -0.84 -3.24
C VAL A 76 9.00 -1.85 -3.41
N ALA A 77 8.70 -3.15 -3.46
CA ALA A 77 9.71 -4.19 -3.53
C ALA A 77 10.56 -4.12 -4.81
N GLU A 78 9.99 -3.73 -5.94
CA GLU A 78 10.77 -3.61 -7.19
C GLU A 78 11.87 -2.54 -7.09
N VAL A 79 11.73 -1.55 -6.21
CA VAL A 79 12.73 -0.50 -6.03
C VAL A 79 13.61 -0.72 -4.80
N TYR A 80 13.03 -1.10 -3.66
CA TYR A 80 13.74 -1.12 -2.39
C TYR A 80 14.10 -2.52 -1.87
N ALA A 81 13.60 -3.62 -2.47
CA ALA A 81 13.90 -4.96 -1.96
C ALA A 81 15.40 -5.32 -2.04
N PRO A 82 15.89 -6.30 -1.26
CA PRO A 82 17.31 -6.65 -1.22
C PRO A 82 17.88 -7.07 -2.58
N ASN A 83 17.02 -7.62 -3.46
CA ASN A 83 17.32 -8.12 -4.79
C ASN A 83 16.96 -7.10 -5.92
N SER A 84 16.58 -5.87 -5.54
CA SER A 84 16.33 -4.79 -6.49
C SER A 84 17.60 -4.44 -7.28
N PRO A 85 17.49 -4.03 -8.57
CA PRO A 85 18.63 -3.59 -9.36
C PRO A 85 19.25 -2.27 -8.87
N PHE A 86 18.54 -1.50 -8.02
CA PHE A 86 19.04 -0.20 -7.54
C PHE A 86 19.99 -0.38 -6.34
N PRO A 87 21.28 -0.03 -6.48
CA PRO A 87 22.27 -0.25 -5.44
C PRO A 87 22.01 0.61 -4.21
N ARG A 88 22.16 -0.02 -3.04
CA ARG A 88 21.92 0.44 -1.65
C ARG A 88 22.71 1.69 -1.19
N LYS A 89 23.21 2.53 -2.10
CA LYS A 89 23.95 3.77 -1.78
C LYS A 89 23.10 4.81 -1.08
N VAL A 90 21.77 4.67 -1.16
CA VAL A 90 20.81 5.48 -0.41
C VAL A 90 20.25 4.57 0.69
N ALA A 91 20.84 4.62 1.88
CA ALA A 91 20.34 3.90 3.06
C ALA A 91 18.99 4.45 3.59
N GLY A 92 18.26 5.18 2.76
CA GLY A 92 17.01 5.84 3.09
C GLY A 92 16.10 5.81 1.88
N TRP A 93 14.82 5.61 2.14
CA TRP A 93 13.79 5.77 1.12
C TRP A 93 13.78 7.22 0.68
N GLY A 94 13.45 7.47 -0.59
CA GLY A 94 13.06 8.79 -1.03
C GLY A 94 11.97 9.35 -0.11
N ASN A 95 12.15 10.58 0.38
CA ASN A 95 11.21 11.23 1.30
C ASN A 95 9.75 11.18 0.77
N LYS A 96 9.59 11.26 -0.55
CA LYS A 96 8.28 11.17 -1.22
C LYS A 96 7.62 9.81 -1.02
N ALA A 97 8.36 8.71 -1.18
CA ALA A 97 7.84 7.36 -1.00
C ALA A 97 7.35 7.13 0.45
N ILE A 98 8.09 7.62 1.45
CA ILE A 98 7.67 7.57 2.86
C ILE A 98 6.35 8.33 3.08
N VAL A 99 6.24 9.53 2.52
CA VAL A 99 5.03 10.36 2.63
C VAL A 99 3.84 9.65 1.99
N ARG A 100 4.00 9.09 0.78
CA ARG A 100 2.92 8.34 0.10
C ARG A 100 2.49 7.11 0.87
N LEU A 101 3.44 6.33 1.39
CA LEU A 101 3.12 5.19 2.22
C LEU A 101 2.35 5.60 3.47
N SER A 102 2.78 6.67 4.14
CA SER A 102 2.11 7.19 5.33
C SER A 102 0.65 7.60 5.03
N GLN A 103 0.41 8.20 3.86
CA GLN A 103 -0.92 8.56 3.38
C GLN A 103 -1.79 7.32 3.09
N ILE A 104 -1.23 6.30 2.43
CA ILE A 104 -1.90 5.03 2.15
C ILE A 104 -2.26 4.32 3.46
N THR A 105 -1.32 4.20 4.41
CA THR A 105 -1.58 3.56 5.70
C THR A 105 -2.64 4.31 6.51
N ALA A 106 -2.60 5.65 6.51
CA ALA A 106 -3.62 6.46 7.15
C ALA A 106 -5.01 6.26 6.53
N THR A 107 -5.06 6.02 5.22
CA THR A 107 -6.29 5.75 4.47
C THR A 107 -6.89 4.39 4.81
N LEU A 108 -6.04 3.36 4.92
CA LEU A 108 -6.45 2.01 5.33
C LEU A 108 -6.85 1.92 6.82
N ARG A 109 -6.46 2.90 7.64
CA ARG A 109 -6.81 2.94 9.07
C ARG A 109 -8.32 2.91 9.31
N LYS A 110 -9.09 3.71 8.56
CA LYS A 110 -10.54 3.84 8.75
C LYS A 110 -11.30 2.51 8.53
N PRO A 111 -11.13 1.79 7.41
CA PRO A 111 -11.80 0.50 7.24
C PRO A 111 -11.32 -0.54 8.26
N LEU A 112 -10.04 -0.58 8.61
CA LEU A 112 -9.54 -1.52 9.62
C LEU A 112 -10.07 -1.24 11.03
N GLY A 113 -10.27 0.02 11.41
CA GLY A 113 -10.90 0.36 12.69
C GLY A 113 -12.36 -0.10 12.79
N VAL A 114 -13.10 -0.09 11.68
CA VAL A 114 -14.45 -0.68 11.63
C VAL A 114 -14.38 -2.19 11.78
N ALA A 115 -13.43 -2.87 11.10
CA ALA A 115 -13.24 -4.31 11.26
C ALA A 115 -12.88 -4.68 12.70
N GLN A 116 -12.01 -3.91 13.35
CA GLN A 116 -11.60 -4.13 14.74
C GLN A 116 -12.81 -4.12 15.69
N GLN A 117 -13.64 -3.07 15.61
CA GLN A 117 -14.82 -2.93 16.46
C GLN A 117 -15.79 -4.10 16.27
N SER A 118 -15.95 -4.58 15.04
CA SER A 118 -16.84 -5.70 14.73
C SER A 118 -16.28 -7.07 15.09
N LEU A 119 -14.96 -7.27 15.03
CA LEU A 119 -14.30 -8.54 15.37
C LEU A 119 -13.94 -8.67 16.86
N GLY A 120 -14.10 -7.61 17.65
CA GLY A 120 -13.69 -7.60 19.06
C GLY A 120 -12.17 -7.73 19.25
N ALA A 121 -11.38 -7.36 18.24
CA ALA A 121 -9.93 -7.47 18.29
C ALA A 121 -9.33 -6.42 19.24
N GLY A 122 -8.52 -6.85 20.21
CA GLY A 122 -7.91 -5.96 21.21
C GLY A 122 -6.76 -5.08 20.70
N SER A 123 -6.32 -5.26 19.45
CA SER A 123 -5.49 -4.31 18.71
C SER A 123 -5.38 -4.75 17.24
N TYR A 124 -4.98 -3.83 16.36
CA TYR A 124 -4.48 -4.17 15.04
C TYR A 124 -3.26 -3.33 14.69
N SER A 125 -2.38 -3.88 13.85
CA SER A 125 -1.19 -3.19 13.36
C SER A 125 -1.08 -3.27 11.85
N ILE A 126 -0.85 -2.12 11.21
CA ILE A 126 -0.30 -2.09 9.86
C ILE A 126 1.19 -1.83 9.98
N SER A 127 2.00 -2.78 9.55
CA SER A 127 3.45 -2.65 9.56
C SER A 127 3.99 -2.64 8.15
N VAL A 128 4.79 -1.63 7.84
CA VAL A 128 5.61 -1.58 6.64
C VAL A 128 6.99 -2.10 7.04
N GLY A 129 7.35 -3.27 6.54
CA GLY A 129 8.67 -3.88 6.77
C GLY A 129 9.70 -3.37 5.76
N PHE A 130 10.86 -2.95 6.26
CA PHE A 130 11.96 -2.47 5.45
C PHE A 130 13.05 -3.56 5.32
N PRO A 131 13.62 -3.75 4.13
CA PRO A 131 14.56 -4.84 3.84
C PRO A 131 15.92 -4.76 4.54
N TRP A 132 16.21 -3.67 5.25
CA TRP A 132 17.38 -3.52 6.14
C TRP A 132 17.03 -3.63 7.63
N GLY A 133 15.87 -4.21 7.96
CA GLY A 133 15.51 -4.59 9.33
C GLY A 133 14.80 -3.51 10.15
N ILE A 134 14.34 -2.42 9.53
CA ILE A 134 13.42 -1.48 10.18
C ILE A 134 11.99 -1.92 9.86
N SER A 135 11.03 -1.65 10.74
CA SER A 135 9.61 -1.69 10.39
C SER A 135 8.89 -0.49 10.97
N ILE A 136 8.12 0.24 10.16
CA ILE A 136 7.22 1.28 10.65
C ILE A 136 5.85 0.63 10.82
N GLY A 137 5.53 0.35 12.07
CA GLY A 137 4.23 -0.16 12.49
C GLY A 137 3.39 0.97 13.05
N PHE A 138 2.17 1.11 12.54
CA PHE A 138 1.13 1.82 13.26
C PHE A 138 0.28 0.77 13.97
N SER A 139 0.35 0.76 15.30
CA SER A 139 -0.49 -0.07 16.16
C SER A 139 -1.58 0.78 16.79
N TRP A 140 -2.81 0.27 16.78
CA TRP A 140 -3.94 0.90 17.47
C TRP A 140 -4.55 -0.07 18.48
N PRO A 141 -4.91 0.40 19.68
CA PRO A 141 -5.63 -0.38 20.69
C PRO A 141 -7.06 -0.70 20.23
#